data_AF-A0A9W4X9X1-F1
#
_entry.id   AF-A0A9W4X9X1-F1
#
_cell.length_a   1.000
_cell.length_b   1.000
_cell.length_c   1.000
_cell.angle_alpha   90.00
_cell.angle_beta   90.00
_cell.angle_gamma   90.00
#
_symmetry.space_group_name_H-M   'P 1'
#
loop_
_entity.id
_entity.type
_entity.pdbx_description
1 polymer ?
#
loop_
_entity_poly.entity_id
_entity_poly.type
_entity_poly.pdbx_seq_one_letter_code
_entity_poly.pdbx_strand_id
1 'polypeptide(L)'
;MTVHWKDDPKPLKQICLVDVETAPDPRLITVVCGNQTNLLKAFALCWKCLAPDIHIGFNDSQYDWPFIVEKAKKLGVLEWMFNHMSLKPMRLEKITKWQYQYNMIKKFYPKAEKSSLAYYLKESEYCIIDALSCQWLMIKHNIINEYREVASIAFISLFDTHYFAIGMKVSNLLSANAWREGILTSTISERMETESFPDFASLYPSLIMTYNLSPDKIILSRKRAESLRD
;
A
#
# COMPACT_ATOMS: atom_id res chain seq x y z
N MET A 1 2.35 6.29 -17.23
CA MET A 1 3.11 5.53 -16.21
C MET A 1 4.56 5.96 -16.23
N THR A 2 5.19 6.07 -15.07
CA THR A 2 6.62 6.38 -14.94
C THR A 2 7.29 5.28 -14.11
N VAL A 3 8.54 4.95 -14.45
CA VAL A 3 9.30 3.86 -13.83
C VAL A 3 10.59 4.44 -13.29
N HIS A 4 10.92 4.11 -12.05
CA HIS A 4 12.01 4.72 -11.31
C HIS A 4 12.81 3.68 -10.54
N TRP A 5 14.07 3.98 -10.26
CA TRP A 5 14.74 3.37 -9.11
C TRP A 5 14.17 3.97 -7.83
N LYS A 6 14.08 3.17 -6.76
CA LYS A 6 13.41 3.53 -5.50
C LYS A 6 13.73 4.94 -4.99
N ASP A 7 15.02 5.29 -4.98
CA ASP A 7 15.55 6.53 -4.42
C ASP A 7 15.96 7.54 -5.52
N ASP A 8 15.60 7.30 -6.78
CA ASP A 8 15.91 8.19 -7.89
C ASP A 8 14.68 9.00 -8.31
N PRO A 9 14.73 10.36 -8.24
CA PRO A 9 13.62 11.20 -8.70
C PRO A 9 13.50 11.21 -10.22
N LYS A 10 14.53 10.76 -10.96
CA LYS A 10 14.53 10.72 -12.42
C LYS A 10 13.91 9.41 -12.91
N PRO A 11 12.96 9.46 -13.85
CA PRO A 11 12.39 8.25 -14.43
C PRO A 11 13.40 7.55 -15.35
N LEU A 12 13.44 6.22 -15.25
CA LEU A 12 14.09 5.31 -16.20
C LEU A 12 13.30 5.22 -17.51
N LYS A 13 11.97 5.17 -17.39
CA LYS A 13 11.04 5.17 -18.53
C LYS A 13 9.79 5.97 -18.19
N GLN A 14 9.32 6.73 -19.17
CA GLN A 14 8.04 7.43 -19.12
C GLN A 14 7.22 6.94 -20.31
N ILE A 15 6.11 6.28 -20.04
CA ILE A 15 5.25 5.66 -21.06
C ILE A 15 3.87 6.29 -20.96
N CYS A 16 3.41 6.86 -22.08
CA CYS A 16 2.08 7.43 -22.24
C CYS A 16 1.26 6.51 -23.15
N LEU A 17 0.11 6.03 -22.68
CA LEU A 17 -0.81 5.19 -23.46
C LEU A 17 -2.01 6.03 -23.85
N VAL A 18 -2.30 6.13 -25.14
CA VAL A 18 -3.39 6.96 -25.68
C VAL A 18 -4.23 6.15 -26.66
N ASP A 19 -5.53 6.40 -26.74
CA ASP A 19 -6.43 5.76 -27.71
C ASP A 19 -6.65 6.62 -28.97
N VAL A 20 -6.19 7.88 -28.98
CA VAL A 20 -6.25 8.82 -30.10
C VAL A 20 -4.85 9.19 -30.58
N GLU A 21 -4.76 9.59 -31.85
CA GLU A 21 -3.53 10.19 -32.38
C GLU A 21 -3.12 11.39 -31.53
N THR A 22 -1.87 11.40 -31.11
CA THR A 22 -1.32 12.40 -30.20
C THR A 22 0.03 12.80 -30.75
N ALA A 23 0.36 14.10 -30.71
CA ALA A 23 1.66 14.56 -31.17
C ALA A 23 2.80 13.91 -30.35
N PRO A 24 3.93 13.59 -30.99
CA PRO A 24 5.05 12.97 -30.30
C PRO A 24 5.70 13.95 -29.32
N ASP A 25 6.02 13.46 -28.12
CA ASP A 25 6.88 14.17 -27.16
C ASP A 25 8.18 13.36 -27.02
N PRO A 26 9.36 13.96 -27.31
CA PRO A 26 10.63 13.25 -27.26
C PRO A 26 11.03 12.78 -25.86
N ARG A 27 10.40 13.30 -24.80
CA ARG A 27 10.62 12.88 -23.41
C ARG A 27 9.92 11.55 -23.10
N LEU A 28 8.98 11.12 -23.94
CA LEU A 28 8.04 10.06 -23.64
C LEU A 28 8.03 8.97 -24.70
N ILE A 29 7.77 7.75 -24.26
CA ILE A 29 7.35 6.67 -25.15
C ILE A 29 5.82 6.74 -25.24
N THR A 30 5.31 7.33 -26.30
CA THR A 30 3.86 7.38 -26.56
C THR A 30 3.43 6.17 -27.38
N VAL A 31 2.46 5.40 -26.88
CA VAL A 31 1.88 4.24 -27.56
C VAL A 31 0.43 4.53 -27.91
N VAL A 32 0.16 4.66 -29.22
CA VAL A 32 -1.19 4.86 -29.76
C VAL A 32 -1.89 3.52 -29.91
N CYS A 33 -2.93 3.29 -29.11
CA CYS A 33 -3.62 2.02 -28.97
C CYS A 33 -4.87 1.89 -29.87
N GLY A 34 -5.38 3.02 -30.36
CA GLY A 34 -6.54 3.12 -31.27
C GLY A 34 -7.92 2.83 -30.64
N ASN A 35 -7.98 2.12 -29.52
CA ASN A 35 -9.20 1.94 -28.74
C ASN A 35 -8.90 1.61 -27.27
N GLN A 36 -9.93 1.74 -26.42
CA GLN A 36 -9.83 1.53 -24.97
C GLN A 36 -9.45 0.09 -24.58
N THR A 37 -9.89 -0.92 -25.33
CA THR A 37 -9.56 -2.32 -25.07
C THR A 37 -8.06 -2.56 -25.26
N ASN A 38 -7.50 -2.08 -26.35
CA ASN A 38 -6.06 -2.16 -26.63
C ASN A 38 -5.25 -1.32 -25.66
N LEU A 39 -5.77 -0.17 -25.20
CA LEU A 39 -5.12 0.65 -24.18
C LEU A 39 -4.94 -0.13 -22.87
N LEU A 40 -6.00 -0.79 -22.39
CA LEU A 40 -5.93 -1.64 -21.20
C LEU A 40 -5.00 -2.85 -21.38
N LYS A 41 -5.01 -3.47 -22.57
CA LYS A 41 -4.08 -4.56 -22.89
C LYS A 41 -2.63 -4.09 -22.92
N ALA A 42 -2.37 -2.94 -23.54
CA ALA A 42 -1.04 -2.31 -23.59
C ALA A 42 -0.55 -1.98 -22.18
N PHE A 43 -1.42 -1.47 -21.31
CA PHE A 43 -1.11 -1.26 -19.89
C PHE A 43 -0.67 -2.56 -19.20
N ALA A 44 -1.44 -3.64 -19.34
CA ALA A 44 -1.12 -4.93 -18.74
C ALA A 44 0.19 -5.53 -19.29
N LEU A 45 0.48 -5.35 -20.59
CA LEU A 45 1.74 -5.78 -21.20
C LEU A 45 2.93 -4.94 -20.73
N CYS A 46 2.77 -3.62 -20.61
CA CYS A 46 3.80 -2.76 -20.03
C CYS A 46 4.10 -3.21 -18.59
N TRP A 47 3.06 -3.43 -17.78
CA TRP A 47 3.22 -3.93 -16.41
C TRP A 47 3.93 -5.28 -16.36
N LYS A 48 3.57 -6.22 -17.23
CA LYS A 48 4.24 -7.54 -17.33
C LYS A 48 5.72 -7.41 -17.67
N CYS A 49 6.06 -6.54 -18.62
CA CYS A 49 7.44 -6.34 -19.05
C CYS A 49 8.28 -5.57 -18.02
N LEU A 50 7.67 -4.61 -17.33
CA LEU A 50 8.33 -3.80 -16.31
C LEU A 50 8.49 -4.57 -14.99
N ALA A 51 7.53 -5.43 -14.66
CA ALA A 51 7.48 -6.22 -13.42
C ALA A 51 7.83 -5.39 -12.16
N PRO A 52 7.06 -4.33 -11.85
CA PRO A 52 7.40 -3.42 -10.77
C PRO A 52 7.34 -4.13 -9.39
N ASP A 53 8.36 -3.90 -8.55
CA ASP A 53 8.39 -4.39 -7.17
C ASP A 53 7.42 -3.63 -6.26
N ILE A 54 7.27 -2.33 -6.50
CA ILE A 54 6.43 -1.42 -5.71
C ILE A 54 5.63 -0.55 -6.69
N HIS A 55 4.32 -0.50 -6.48
CA HIS A 55 3.43 0.43 -7.16
C HIS A 55 3.06 1.56 -6.20
N ILE A 56 3.22 2.80 -6.66
CA ILE A 56 2.87 4.01 -5.93
C ILE A 56 1.95 4.85 -6.78
N GLY A 57 1.02 5.53 -6.12
CA GLY A 57 0.16 6.51 -6.74
C GLY A 57 -0.74 7.17 -5.71
N PHE A 58 -1.40 8.24 -6.13
CA PHE A 58 -2.22 9.05 -5.25
C PHE A 58 -3.68 8.64 -5.39
N ASN A 59 -4.24 8.07 -4.31
CA ASN A 59 -5.64 7.61 -4.25
C ASN A 59 -5.98 6.42 -5.17
N ASP A 60 -4.97 5.71 -5.68
CA ASP A 60 -5.14 4.57 -6.60
C ASP A 60 -6.10 3.49 -6.08
N SER A 61 -6.02 3.18 -4.79
CA SER A 61 -6.80 2.11 -4.18
C SER A 61 -8.30 2.43 -4.11
N GLN A 62 -8.67 3.71 -4.07
CA GLN A 62 -10.06 4.15 -3.95
C GLN A 62 -10.65 4.67 -5.26
N TYR A 63 -9.81 5.04 -6.24
CA TYR A 63 -10.24 5.61 -7.51
C TYR A 63 -9.77 4.81 -8.72
N ASP A 64 -8.47 4.80 -8.99
CA ASP A 64 -7.90 4.30 -10.25
C ASP A 64 -8.12 2.81 -10.45
N TRP A 65 -7.78 1.99 -9.45
CA TRP A 65 -7.96 0.54 -9.55
C TRP A 65 -9.43 0.13 -9.63
N PRO A 66 -10.35 0.64 -8.78
CA PRO A 66 -11.77 0.39 -8.95
C PRO A 66 -12.27 0.77 -10.35
N PHE A 67 -11.85 1.93 -10.88
CA PHE A 67 -12.24 2.38 -12.21
C PHE A 67 -11.72 1.45 -13.32
N ILE A 68 -10.42 1.13 -13.31
CA ILE A 68 -9.76 0.27 -14.29
C ILE A 68 -10.39 -1.12 -14.28
N VAL A 69 -10.62 -1.70 -13.09
CA VAL A 69 -11.21 -3.04 -12.96
C VAL A 69 -12.64 -3.07 -13.49
N GLU A 70 -13.48 -2.10 -13.11
CA GLU A 70 -14.86 -2.03 -13.62
C GLU A 70 -14.90 -1.80 -15.15
N LYS A 71 -13.97 -1.01 -15.68
CA LYS A 71 -13.82 -0.80 -17.13
C LYS A 71 -13.39 -2.08 -17.84
N ALA A 72 -12.40 -2.79 -17.30
CA ALA A 72 -11.89 -4.05 -17.83
C ALA A 72 -12.94 -5.16 -17.82
N LYS A 73 -13.81 -5.21 -16.79
CA LYS A 73 -14.97 -6.10 -16.75
C LYS A 73 -15.95 -5.81 -17.89
N LYS A 74 -16.34 -4.55 -18.06
CA LYS A 74 -17.29 -4.13 -19.12
C LYS A 74 -16.76 -4.44 -20.52
N LEU A 75 -15.44 -4.39 -20.71
CA LEU A 75 -14.77 -4.72 -21.97
C LEU A 75 -14.39 -6.20 -22.11
N GLY A 76 -14.68 -7.05 -21.11
CA GLY A 76 -14.38 -8.49 -21.16
C GLY A 76 -12.88 -8.84 -21.14
N VAL A 77 -12.02 -7.94 -20.66
CA VAL A 77 -10.55 -8.14 -20.66
C VAL A 77 -9.93 -8.29 -19.27
N LEU A 78 -10.72 -8.21 -18.18
CA LEU A 78 -10.19 -8.25 -16.81
C LEU A 78 -9.36 -9.52 -16.53
N GLU A 79 -9.88 -10.70 -16.84
CA GLU A 79 -9.17 -11.96 -16.60
C GLU A 79 -7.85 -12.01 -17.39
N TRP A 80 -7.89 -11.58 -18.64
CA TRP A 80 -6.70 -11.51 -19.49
C TRP A 80 -5.66 -10.56 -18.90
N MET A 81 -6.05 -9.35 -18.50
CA MET A 81 -5.14 -8.37 -17.89
C MET A 81 -4.52 -8.92 -16.60
N PHE A 82 -5.35 -9.45 -15.71
CA PHE A 82 -4.90 -9.98 -14.43
C PHE A 82 -3.83 -11.06 -14.61
N ASN A 83 -4.07 -12.00 -15.53
CA ASN A 83 -3.16 -13.11 -15.81
C ASN A 83 -1.86 -12.67 -16.52
N HIS A 84 -1.83 -11.50 -17.15
CA HIS A 84 -0.61 -10.92 -17.69
C HIS A 84 0.18 -10.13 -16.66
N MET A 85 -0.50 -9.50 -15.70
CA MET A 85 0.11 -8.67 -14.66
C MET A 85 0.55 -9.46 -13.42
N SER A 86 0.02 -10.68 -13.24
CA SER A 86 0.24 -11.49 -12.05
C SER A 86 1.10 -12.71 -12.34
N LEU A 87 1.97 -13.08 -11.40
CA LEU A 87 2.76 -14.32 -11.47
C LEU A 87 1.89 -15.58 -11.40
N LYS A 88 0.76 -15.50 -10.68
CA LYS A 88 -0.16 -16.62 -10.49
C LYS A 88 -1.47 -16.36 -11.24
N PRO A 89 -1.74 -17.10 -12.33
CA PRO A 89 -2.98 -16.92 -13.05
C PRO A 89 -4.19 -17.36 -12.21
N MET A 90 -5.31 -16.66 -12.39
CA MET A 90 -6.57 -16.93 -11.73
C MET A 90 -7.75 -16.80 -12.70
N ARG A 91 -8.83 -17.52 -12.39
CA ARG A 91 -10.11 -17.41 -13.10
C ARG A 91 -10.85 -16.14 -12.68
N LEU A 92 -11.66 -15.60 -13.58
CA LEU A 92 -12.46 -14.38 -13.36
C LEU A 92 -13.29 -14.39 -12.07
N GLU A 93 -13.92 -15.52 -11.74
CA GLU A 93 -14.73 -15.68 -10.52
C GLU A 93 -13.91 -15.41 -9.25
N LYS A 94 -12.69 -15.94 -9.20
CA LYS A 94 -11.79 -15.72 -8.07
C LYS A 94 -11.32 -14.27 -8.02
N ILE A 95 -10.92 -13.70 -9.16
CA ILE A 95 -10.47 -12.31 -9.27
C ILE A 95 -11.56 -11.35 -8.75
N THR A 96 -12.81 -11.59 -9.15
CA THR A 96 -13.94 -10.73 -8.77
C THR A 96 -14.27 -10.83 -7.28
N LYS A 97 -14.07 -11.99 -6.65
CA LYS A 97 -14.27 -12.18 -5.21
C LYS A 97 -13.30 -11.33 -4.36
N TRP A 98 -12.03 -11.24 -4.77
CA TRP A 98 -11.04 -10.39 -4.09
C TRP A 98 -11.39 -8.89 -4.18
N GLN A 99 -12.01 -8.45 -5.27
CA GLN A 99 -12.44 -7.06 -5.44
C GLN A 99 -13.57 -6.65 -4.49
N TYR A 100 -14.52 -7.54 -4.21
CA TYR A 100 -15.63 -7.26 -3.28
C TYR A 100 -15.18 -7.12 -1.82
N GLN A 101 -14.07 -7.74 -1.44
CA GLN A 101 -13.52 -7.63 -0.08
C GLN A 101 -12.87 -6.26 0.20
N TYR A 102 -12.53 -5.49 -0.84
CA TYR A 102 -11.90 -4.17 -0.72
C TYR A 102 -12.83 -3.00 -1.05
N ASN A 103 -13.90 -3.21 -1.83
CA ASN A 103 -14.74 -2.13 -2.34
C ASN A 103 -16.14 -2.10 -1.68
N MET A 104 -16.23 -1.54 -0.48
CA MET A 104 -17.47 -0.88 -0.01
C MET A 104 -17.27 0.63 0.01
N ILE A 105 -17.23 1.29 -1.16
CA ILE A 105 -17.65 2.68 -1.33
C ILE A 105 -18.14 2.82 -2.78
N LYS A 106 -19.37 3.30 -2.97
CA LYS A 106 -19.91 3.71 -4.28
C LYS A 106 -19.49 5.15 -4.57
N LYS A 107 -19.00 5.45 -5.78
CA LYS A 107 -18.94 6.82 -6.31
C LYS A 107 -19.47 6.87 -7.74
N PHE A 108 -20.21 7.94 -8.03
CA PHE A 108 -20.82 8.28 -9.31
C PHE A 108 -19.85 9.15 -10.10
N TYR A 109 -19.61 8.86 -11.37
CA TYR A 109 -18.71 9.65 -12.23
C TYR A 109 -19.46 10.25 -13.42
N PRO A 110 -19.37 11.57 -13.64
CA PRO A 110 -19.93 12.19 -14.83
C PRO A 110 -19.16 11.76 -16.10
N LYS A 111 -19.86 11.67 -17.23
CA LYS A 111 -19.25 11.47 -18.55
C LYS A 111 -18.48 12.73 -18.94
N ALA A 112 -17.20 12.59 -19.27
CA ALA A 112 -16.42 13.65 -19.91
C ALA A 112 -16.73 13.72 -21.42
N GLU A 113 -16.94 14.93 -21.94
CA GLU A 113 -17.05 15.22 -23.37
C GLU A 113 -15.68 15.25 -24.05
N LYS A 114 -15.61 14.82 -25.31
CA LYS A 114 -14.37 14.81 -26.10
C LYS A 114 -14.02 16.22 -26.58
N SER A 115 -12.76 16.63 -26.44
CA SER A 115 -12.27 17.93 -26.91
C SER A 115 -10.91 17.80 -27.64
N SER A 116 -10.42 18.89 -28.25
CA SER A 116 -9.40 18.95 -29.32
C SER A 116 -8.01 18.32 -29.06
N LEU A 117 -7.20 18.11 -30.11
CA LEU A 117 -5.83 17.57 -30.03
C LEU A 117 -4.88 18.37 -29.10
N ALA A 118 -5.00 19.70 -29.07
CA ALA A 118 -4.22 20.56 -28.17
C ALA A 118 -4.56 20.36 -26.68
N TYR A 119 -5.81 19.96 -26.40
CA TYR A 119 -6.24 19.57 -25.06
C TYR A 119 -5.54 18.27 -24.64
N TYR A 120 -5.57 17.22 -25.48
CA TYR A 120 -4.93 15.94 -25.15
C TYR A 120 -3.42 16.03 -24.90
N LEU A 121 -2.70 16.93 -25.58
CA LEU A 121 -1.27 17.16 -25.32
C LEU A 121 -1.00 17.81 -23.97
N LYS A 122 -1.85 18.76 -23.56
CA LYS A 122 -1.77 19.37 -22.24
C LYS A 122 -2.14 18.36 -21.14
N GLU A 123 -3.15 17.53 -21.40
CA GLU A 123 -3.59 16.47 -20.48
C GLU A 123 -2.53 15.38 -20.32
N SER A 124 -1.81 15.01 -21.39
CA SER A 124 -0.75 14.00 -21.29
C SER A 124 0.42 14.49 -20.43
N GLU A 125 0.86 15.74 -20.62
CA GLU A 125 1.87 16.37 -19.78
C GLU A 125 1.44 16.45 -18.32
N TYR A 126 0.19 16.84 -18.07
CA TYR A 126 -0.38 16.87 -16.71
C TYR A 126 -0.37 15.47 -16.07
N CYS A 127 -0.85 14.44 -16.77
CA CYS A 127 -0.84 13.06 -16.28
C CYS A 127 0.56 12.57 -15.87
N ILE A 128 1.61 13.07 -16.55
CA ILE A 128 3.00 12.69 -16.26
C ILE A 128 3.51 13.41 -15.03
N ILE A 129 3.21 14.70 -14.90
CA ILE A 129 3.56 15.47 -13.70
C ILE A 129 2.90 14.84 -12.47
N ASP A 130 1.64 14.43 -12.56
CA ASP A 130 0.93 13.75 -11.47
C ASP A 130 1.59 12.41 -11.08
N ALA A 131 1.99 11.61 -12.08
CA ALA A 131 2.71 10.36 -11.83
C ALA A 131 4.11 10.60 -11.21
N LEU A 132 4.85 11.61 -11.68
CA LEU A 132 6.18 11.96 -11.15
C LEU A 132 6.10 12.50 -9.72
N SER A 133 5.06 13.28 -9.43
CA SER A 133 4.87 13.90 -8.12
C SER A 133 4.79 12.87 -6.99
N CYS A 134 4.20 11.70 -7.26
CA CYS A 134 4.16 10.59 -6.31
C CYS A 134 5.58 10.12 -5.96
N GLN A 135 6.45 9.89 -6.95
CA GLN A 135 7.84 9.48 -6.72
C GLN A 135 8.62 10.55 -5.93
N TRP A 136 8.47 11.82 -6.30
CA TRP A 136 9.16 12.91 -5.59
C TRP A 136 8.73 13.01 -4.13
N LEU A 137 7.44 12.86 -3.86
CA LEU A 137 6.92 12.86 -2.49
C LEU A 137 7.46 11.67 -1.69
N MET A 138 7.46 10.48 -2.29
CA MET A 138 7.97 9.26 -1.65
C MET A 138 9.44 9.38 -1.25
N ILE A 139 10.29 9.95 -2.12
CA ILE A 139 11.70 10.19 -1.83
C ILE A 139 11.85 11.28 -0.77
N LYS A 140 11.15 12.42 -0.92
CA LYS A 140 11.25 13.56 -0.02
C LYS A 140 10.91 13.21 1.43
N HIS A 141 9.93 12.34 1.62
CA HIS A 141 9.50 11.89 2.94
C HIS A 141 10.12 10.55 3.37
N ASN A 142 11.05 9.98 2.59
CA ASN A 142 11.75 8.74 2.91
C ASN A 142 10.83 7.55 3.26
N ILE A 143 9.60 7.55 2.75
CA ILE A 143 8.48 6.74 3.25
C ILE A 143 8.79 5.24 3.20
N ILE A 144 9.39 4.76 2.10
CA ILE A 144 9.69 3.33 1.96
C ILE A 144 10.73 2.89 2.99
N ASN A 145 11.72 3.73 3.31
CA ASN A 145 12.76 3.36 4.27
C ASN A 145 12.21 3.36 5.70
N GLU A 146 11.34 4.32 6.05
CA GLU A 146 10.64 4.31 7.34
C GLU A 146 9.81 3.04 7.52
N TYR A 147 9.03 2.65 6.51
CA TYR A 147 8.28 1.39 6.57
C TYR A 147 9.20 0.16 6.64
N ARG A 148 10.34 0.15 5.93
CA ARG A 148 11.31 -0.94 6.03
C ARG A 148 11.91 -1.07 7.43
N GLU A 149 12.19 0.05 8.10
CA GLU A 149 12.70 0.05 9.46
C GLU A 149 11.66 -0.52 10.43
N VAL A 150 10.41 -0.07 10.34
CA VAL A 150 9.31 -0.62 11.15
C VAL A 150 9.10 -2.12 10.89
N ALA A 151 9.16 -2.54 9.62
CA ALA A 151 9.06 -3.95 9.24
C ALA A 151 10.16 -4.79 9.90
N SER A 152 11.39 -4.27 9.89
CA SER A 152 12.55 -4.92 10.51
C SER A 152 12.45 -4.99 12.03
N ILE A 153 11.98 -3.93 12.68
CA ILE A 153 11.83 -3.88 14.14
C ILE A 153 10.71 -4.81 14.61
N ALA A 154 9.56 -4.76 13.94
CA ALA A 154 8.36 -5.50 14.36
C ALA A 154 8.27 -6.92 13.81
N PHE A 155 9.26 -7.37 13.02
CA PHE A 155 9.26 -8.67 12.34
C PHE A 155 8.00 -8.91 11.49
N ILE A 156 7.60 -7.89 10.73
CA ILE A 156 6.41 -7.93 9.87
C ILE A 156 6.77 -7.64 8.42
N SER A 157 5.88 -7.94 7.48
CA SER A 157 6.11 -7.61 6.07
C SER A 157 6.00 -6.11 5.82
N LEU A 158 6.64 -5.61 4.75
CA LEU A 158 6.48 -4.22 4.30
C LEU A 158 5.03 -3.89 3.92
N PHE A 159 4.27 -4.90 3.48
CA PHE A 159 2.83 -4.74 3.25
C PHE A 159 2.11 -4.47 4.58
N ASP A 160 2.36 -5.27 5.59
CA ASP A 160 1.67 -5.15 6.88
C ASP A 160 2.01 -3.85 7.62
N THR A 161 3.19 -3.27 7.37
CA THR A 161 3.52 -1.95 7.92
C THR A 161 2.57 -0.87 7.43
N HIS A 162 2.13 -0.95 6.18
CA HIS A 162 1.25 0.04 5.56
C HIS A 162 -0.23 -0.25 5.84
N TYR A 163 -0.66 -1.51 5.77
CA TYR A 163 -2.08 -1.86 5.80
C TYR A 163 -2.64 -2.07 7.21
N PHE A 164 -1.83 -2.51 8.18
CA PHE A 164 -2.31 -2.84 9.52
C PHE A 164 -1.88 -1.82 10.57
N ALA A 165 -2.73 -1.63 11.58
CA ALA A 165 -2.50 -0.70 12.67
C ALA A 165 -1.34 -1.12 13.60
N ILE A 166 -1.01 -0.26 14.56
CA ILE A 166 0.12 -0.42 15.49
C ILE A 166 0.02 -1.70 16.32
N GLY A 167 -1.19 -2.16 16.67
CA GLY A 167 -1.39 -3.36 17.48
C GLY A 167 -0.71 -4.61 16.90
N MET A 168 -0.75 -4.79 15.57
CA MET A 168 -0.06 -5.92 14.92
C MET A 168 1.46 -5.85 15.08
N LYS A 169 2.02 -4.63 14.96
CA LYS A 169 3.46 -4.38 15.08
C LYS A 169 3.93 -4.73 16.51
N VAL A 170 3.19 -4.25 17.51
CA VAL A 170 3.49 -4.51 18.93
C VAL A 170 3.32 -6.00 19.25
N SER A 171 2.26 -6.63 18.76
CA SER A 171 2.00 -8.05 19.00
C SER A 171 3.13 -8.93 18.46
N ASN A 172 3.57 -8.70 17.22
CA ASN A 172 4.63 -9.50 16.62
C ASN A 172 5.98 -9.29 17.32
N LEU A 173 6.31 -8.05 17.67
CA LEU A 173 7.51 -7.74 18.47
C LEU A 173 7.48 -8.43 19.84
N LEU A 174 6.34 -8.37 20.54
CA LEU A 174 6.17 -9.00 21.85
C LEU A 174 6.29 -10.52 21.74
N SER A 175 5.63 -11.14 20.76
CA SER A 175 5.71 -12.58 20.54
C SER A 175 7.14 -13.04 20.21
N ALA A 176 7.87 -12.28 19.39
CA ALA A 176 9.27 -12.57 19.08
C ALA A 176 10.16 -12.52 20.32
N ASN A 177 9.99 -11.51 21.18
CA ASN A 177 10.72 -11.39 22.43
C ASN A 177 10.33 -12.50 23.43
N ALA A 178 9.04 -12.77 23.61
CA ALA A 178 8.56 -13.83 24.49
C ALA A 178 9.13 -15.20 24.08
N TRP A 179 9.14 -15.50 22.79
CA TRP A 179 9.75 -16.72 22.26
C TRP A 179 11.24 -16.85 22.64
N ARG A 180 12.00 -15.75 22.50
CA ARG A 180 13.43 -15.73 22.85
C ARG A 180 13.68 -16.01 24.34
N GLU A 181 12.78 -15.56 25.21
CA GLU A 181 12.85 -15.78 26.65
C GLU A 181 12.17 -17.10 27.11
N GLY A 182 11.68 -17.92 26.17
CA GLY A 182 10.99 -19.18 26.50
C GLY A 182 9.61 -19.00 27.13
N ILE A 183 8.96 -17.85 26.90
CA ILE A 183 7.65 -17.49 27.44
C ILE A 183 6.56 -17.76 26.38
N LEU A 184 5.46 -18.38 26.80
CA LEU A 184 4.27 -18.56 25.98
C LEU A 184 3.25 -17.45 26.25
N THR A 185 2.72 -16.86 25.18
CA THR A 185 1.66 -15.83 25.25
C THR A 185 0.27 -16.47 25.22
N SER A 186 -0.63 -16.04 26.10
CA SER A 186 -2.03 -16.49 26.09
C SER A 186 -2.84 -15.82 24.96
N THR A 187 -3.92 -16.48 24.51
CA THR A 187 -4.83 -15.94 23.47
C THR A 187 -6.04 -15.22 24.07
N ILE A 188 -5.91 -14.67 25.29
CA ILE A 188 -7.00 -13.99 25.99
C ILE A 188 -7.28 -12.65 25.30
N SER A 189 -8.53 -12.39 24.94
CA SER A 189 -8.97 -11.10 24.42
C SER A 189 -9.98 -10.48 25.38
N GLU A 190 -9.55 -9.49 26.17
CA GLU A 190 -10.47 -8.66 26.96
C GLU A 190 -10.59 -7.27 26.32
N ARG A 191 -11.81 -6.73 26.28
CA ARG A 191 -12.04 -5.32 25.92
C ARG A 191 -11.68 -4.47 27.12
N MET A 192 -10.66 -3.62 26.97
CA MET A 192 -10.43 -2.52 27.90
C MET A 192 -11.12 -1.26 27.40
N GLU A 193 -11.77 -0.54 28.32
CA GLU A 193 -12.21 0.83 28.09
C GLU A 193 -10.97 1.74 28.09
N THR A 194 -10.89 2.64 27.11
CA THR A 194 -9.78 3.59 26.99
C THR A 194 -10.16 4.90 27.68
N GLU A 195 -9.42 5.27 28.72
CA GLU A 195 -9.47 6.62 29.32
C GLU A 195 -8.32 7.48 28.78
N SER A 196 -8.60 8.76 28.48
CA SER A 196 -7.57 9.71 28.02
C SER A 196 -6.84 10.34 29.22
N PHE A 197 -5.51 10.25 29.24
CA PHE A 197 -4.65 10.92 30.22
C PHE A 197 -3.81 12.01 29.55
N PRO A 198 -3.36 13.04 30.29
CA PRO A 198 -2.48 14.08 29.76
C PRO A 198 -1.08 13.55 29.44
N ASP A 199 -0.57 13.94 28.27
CA ASP A 199 0.68 13.43 27.71
C ASP A 199 1.91 14.19 28.23
N PHE A 200 2.80 13.47 28.91
CA PHE A 200 4.19 13.87 29.11
C PHE A 200 5.07 13.04 28.15
N ALA A 201 6.10 13.67 27.58
CA ALA A 201 6.98 12.99 26.61
C ALA A 201 7.56 11.68 27.17
N SER A 202 7.23 10.57 26.52
CA SER A 202 7.71 9.22 26.89
C SER A 202 7.47 8.81 28.35
N LEU A 203 6.47 9.38 29.03
CA LEU A 203 6.20 9.10 30.44
C LEU A 203 5.91 7.61 30.69
N TYR A 204 4.96 7.04 29.94
CA TYR A 204 4.59 5.64 30.12
C TYR A 204 5.75 4.68 29.86
N PRO A 205 6.49 4.75 28.73
CA PRO A 205 7.70 3.95 28.55
C PRO A 205 8.70 4.11 29.70
N SER A 206 8.94 5.35 30.17
CA SER A 206 9.90 5.62 31.23
C SER A 206 9.49 4.98 32.57
N LEU A 207 8.21 5.06 32.94
CA LEU A 207 7.68 4.40 34.13
C LEU A 207 7.75 2.88 34.02
N ILE A 208 7.39 2.32 32.86
CA ILE A 208 7.46 0.88 32.59
C ILE A 208 8.89 0.37 32.81
N MET A 209 9.89 1.08 32.26
CA MET A 209 11.30 0.71 32.42
C MET A 209 11.80 0.90 33.87
N THR A 210 11.49 2.05 34.49
CA THR A 210 11.98 2.41 35.83
C THR A 210 11.48 1.45 36.91
N TYR A 211 10.21 1.04 36.80
CA TYR A 211 9.56 0.16 37.79
C TYR A 211 9.55 -1.31 37.35
N ASN A 212 10.25 -1.66 36.26
CA ASN A 212 10.32 -3.02 35.72
C ASN A 212 8.93 -3.66 35.53
N LEU A 213 8.00 -2.88 34.98
CA LEU A 213 6.63 -3.31 34.76
C LEU A 213 6.58 -4.19 33.51
N SER A 214 6.21 -5.45 33.67
CA SER A 214 6.01 -6.37 32.56
C SER A 214 5.01 -7.47 32.98
N PRO A 215 4.21 -8.03 32.05
CA PRO A 215 3.26 -9.09 32.37
C PRO A 215 3.87 -10.30 33.10
N ASP A 216 5.12 -10.66 32.81
CA ASP A 216 5.83 -11.78 33.47
C ASP A 216 6.34 -11.45 34.89
N LYS A 217 6.28 -10.17 35.30
CA LYS A 217 6.69 -9.69 36.63
C LYS A 217 5.52 -9.47 37.58
N ILE A 218 4.27 -9.65 37.13
CA ILE A 218 3.09 -9.42 37.96
C ILE A 218 2.94 -10.52 39.03
N ILE A 219 2.89 -10.11 40.30
CA ILE A 219 2.58 -10.99 41.43
C ILE A 219 1.12 -10.80 41.84
N LEU A 220 0.29 -11.80 41.55
CA LEU A 220 -1.17 -11.72 41.80
C LEU A 220 -1.57 -11.97 43.26
N SER A 221 -0.70 -12.61 44.06
CA SER A 221 -1.02 -12.95 45.46
C SER A 221 -0.14 -12.21 46.46
N ARG A 222 -0.78 -11.56 47.43
CA ARG A 222 -0.09 -10.85 48.52
C ARG A 222 0.86 -11.75 49.30
N LYS A 223 0.45 -12.99 49.59
CA LYS A 223 1.28 -14.00 50.27
C LYS A 223 2.60 -14.27 49.53
N ARG A 224 2.56 -14.39 48.19
CA ARG A 224 3.77 -14.57 47.37
C ARG A 224 4.62 -13.31 47.35
N ALA A 225 4.00 -12.13 47.35
CA ALA A 225 4.73 -10.87 47.42
C ALA A 225 5.46 -10.71 48.77
N GLU A 226 4.80 -11.07 49.87
CA GLU A 226 5.39 -11.03 51.22
C GLU A 226 6.56 -12.03 51.36
N SER A 227 6.47 -13.23 50.77
CA SER A 227 7.58 -14.20 50.79
C SER A 227 8.81 -13.81 49.97
N LEU A 228 8.72 -12.77 49.14
CA LEU A 228 9.83 -12.27 48.30
C LEU A 228 10.49 -11.00 48.87
N ARG A 229 10.08 -10.56 50.07
CA ARG A 229 10.59 -9.35 50.73
C ARG A 229 11.84 -9.58 51.59
N ASP A 230 12.21 -10.83 51.80
CA ASP A 230 13.40 -11.26 52.56
C ASP A 230 14.55 -11.64 51.61
#